data_AF-A0A939HTJ1-F1
#
_entry.id   AF-A0A939HTJ1-F1
#
_cell.length_a   1.000
_cell.length_b   1.000
_cell.length_c   1.000
_cell.angle_alpha   90.00
_cell.angle_beta   90.00
_cell.angle_gamma   90.00
#
_symmetry.space_group_name_H-M   'P 1'
#
loop_
_entity.id
_entity.type
_entity.pdbx_description
1 polymer ?
#
loop_
_entity_poly.entity_id
_entity_poly.type
_entity_poly.pdbx_seq_one_letter_code
_entity_poly.pdbx_strand_id
1 'polypeptide(L)'
;MTNRLQNYRNAKNEAIATQAAAAEATSSKDEALAELIDSQKSDLRYAENEVNYNDEKLSGRAKRYSEAPGLVRNLEASRQEANWVFLNWKRPRDGGRVTAYKVQRRLRDQGDWMDVTTALGGQITLTNEPRGEALEYRIVAINVSGEGTPSNTVQVVL
;
A
#
# COMPACT_ATOMS: atom_id res chain seq x y z
N MET A 1 -7.02 -36.05 23.11
CA MET A 1 -5.70 -36.29 22.47
C MET A 1 -5.71 -35.71 21.05
N THR A 2 -5.95 -34.40 20.89
CA THR A 2 -6.35 -33.83 19.58
C THR A 2 -5.60 -32.54 19.24
N ASN A 3 -4.37 -32.38 19.71
CA ASN A 3 -3.65 -31.11 19.59
C ASN A 3 -2.56 -31.16 18.49
N ARG A 4 -1.80 -32.26 18.38
CA ARG A 4 -0.71 -32.40 17.40
C ARG A 4 -1.15 -32.40 15.92
N LEU A 5 -2.24 -33.08 15.59
CA LEU A 5 -2.72 -33.16 14.21
C LEU A 5 -3.35 -31.85 13.73
N GLN A 6 -4.02 -31.10 14.62
CA GLN A 6 -4.53 -29.77 14.32
C GLN A 6 -3.40 -28.77 14.12
N ASN A 7 -2.39 -28.76 14.99
CA ASN A 7 -1.23 -27.88 14.85
C ASN A 7 -0.48 -28.12 13.54
N TYR A 8 -0.32 -29.39 13.14
CA TYR A 8 0.29 -29.73 11.85
C TYR A 8 -0.52 -29.21 10.64
N ARG A 9 -1.85 -29.34 10.68
CA ARG A 9 -2.72 -28.85 9.61
C ARG A 9 -2.72 -27.33 9.53
N ASN A 10 -2.74 -26.64 10.68
CA ASN A 10 -2.69 -25.18 10.73
C ASN A 10 -1.36 -24.66 10.19
N ALA A 11 -0.23 -25.21 10.65
CA ALA A 11 1.10 -24.83 10.15
C ALA A 11 1.25 -25.10 8.64
N LYS A 12 0.69 -26.20 8.13
CA LYS A 12 0.70 -26.50 6.70
C LYS A 12 -0.15 -25.50 5.90
N ASN A 13 -1.35 -25.18 6.38
CA ASN A 13 -2.22 -24.20 5.73
C ASN A 13 -1.59 -22.81 5.73
N GLU A 14 -0.95 -22.42 6.82
CA GLU A 14 -0.23 -21.16 6.96
C GLU A 14 0.96 -21.09 6.00
N ALA A 15 1.74 -22.16 5.86
CA ALA A 15 2.83 -22.25 4.88
C ALA A 15 2.34 -22.16 3.43
N ILE A 16 1.21 -22.80 3.12
CA ILE A 16 0.57 -22.71 1.80
C ILE A 16 0.09 -21.28 1.55
N ALA A 17 -0.49 -20.61 2.55
CA ALA A 17 -0.93 -19.23 2.43
C ALA A 17 0.25 -18.27 2.24
N THR A 18 1.36 -18.47 2.96
CA THR A 18 2.58 -17.66 2.76
C THR A 18 3.18 -17.88 1.38
N GLN A 19 3.21 -19.12 0.89
CA GLN A 19 3.71 -19.43 -0.45
C GLN A 19 2.79 -18.86 -1.55
N ALA A 20 1.47 -18.89 -1.34
CA ALA A 20 0.49 -18.28 -2.23
C ALA A 20 0.65 -16.75 -2.27
N ALA A 21 0.79 -16.09 -1.12
CA ALA A 21 1.04 -14.65 -1.04
C ALA A 21 2.38 -14.25 -1.68
N ALA A 22 3.43 -15.08 -1.54
CA ALA A 22 4.71 -14.86 -2.20
C ALA A 22 4.62 -15.05 -3.73
N ALA A 23 3.83 -16.02 -4.20
CA ALA A 23 3.57 -16.23 -5.62
C ALA A 23 2.73 -15.08 -6.23
N GLU A 24 1.71 -14.60 -5.52
CA GLU A 24 0.90 -13.44 -5.91
C GLU A 24 1.76 -12.18 -5.99
N ALA A 25 2.61 -11.92 -4.99
CA ALA A 25 3.57 -10.82 -5.01
C ALA A 25 4.62 -10.95 -6.14
N THR A 26 4.91 -12.16 -6.61
CA THR A 26 5.78 -12.40 -7.77
C THR A 26 5.03 -12.13 -9.07
N SER A 27 3.80 -12.60 -9.21
CA SER A 27 2.92 -12.30 -10.35
C SER A 27 2.72 -10.79 -10.51
N SER A 28 2.47 -10.06 -9.42
CA SER A 28 2.34 -8.61 -9.47
C SER A 28 3.62 -7.91 -9.91
N LYS A 29 4.81 -8.42 -9.54
CA LYS A 29 6.10 -7.89 -10.01
C LYS A 29 6.32 -8.19 -11.49
N ASP A 30 5.93 -9.38 -11.94
CA ASP A 30 6.06 -9.80 -13.34
C ASP A 30 5.12 -8.99 -14.25
N GLU A 31 3.90 -8.71 -13.80
CA GLU A 31 2.94 -7.82 -14.48
C GLU A 31 3.46 -6.38 -14.53
N ALA A 32 3.97 -5.85 -13.42
CA ALA A 32 4.58 -4.52 -13.39
C ALA A 32 5.81 -4.42 -14.31
N LEU A 33 6.61 -5.49 -14.40
CA LEU A 33 7.74 -5.57 -15.31
C LEU A 33 7.27 -5.60 -16.78
N ALA A 34 6.18 -6.31 -17.09
CA ALA A 34 5.60 -6.35 -18.43
C ALA A 34 5.08 -4.96 -18.85
N GLU A 35 4.37 -4.25 -17.97
CA GLU A 35 3.91 -2.88 -18.23
C GLU A 35 5.08 -1.91 -18.44
N LEU A 36 6.15 -2.06 -17.65
CA LEU A 36 7.37 -1.27 -17.80
C LEU A 36 8.00 -1.49 -19.18
N ILE A 37 8.16 -2.75 -19.59
CA ILE A 37 8.72 -3.13 -20.88
C ILE A 37 7.87 -2.59 -22.03
N ASP A 38 6.56 -2.71 -21.95
CA ASP A 38 5.65 -2.22 -23.01
C ASP A 38 5.68 -0.70 -23.12
N SER A 39 5.73 -0.02 -21.98
CA SER A 39 5.88 1.43 -21.95
C SER A 39 7.25 1.87 -22.51
N GLN A 40 8.34 1.17 -22.18
CA GLN A 40 9.67 1.47 -22.74
C GLN A 40 9.72 1.23 -24.25
N LYS A 41 9.12 0.14 -24.74
CA LYS A 41 9.00 -0.15 -26.17
C LYS A 41 8.12 0.86 -26.91
N SER A 42 7.12 1.42 -26.23
CA SER A 42 6.28 2.49 -26.78
C SER A 42 7.06 3.80 -26.93
N ASP A 43 7.82 4.17 -25.89
CA ASP A 43 8.63 5.40 -25.92
C ASP A 43 9.73 5.34 -26.99
N LEU A 44 10.39 4.18 -27.15
CA LEU A 44 11.36 3.95 -28.22
C LEU A 44 10.72 4.07 -29.61
N ARG A 45 9.57 3.43 -29.84
CA ARG A 45 8.84 3.54 -31.12
C ARG A 45 8.39 4.96 -31.44
N TYR A 46 8.03 5.75 -30.42
CA TYR A 46 7.69 7.16 -30.59
C TYR A 46 8.92 8.00 -30.94
N ALA A 47 10.05 7.79 -30.25
CA ALA A 47 11.31 8.43 -30.56
C ALA A 47 11.80 8.10 -31.98
N GLU A 48 11.60 6.86 -32.44
CA GLU A 48 12.00 6.42 -33.78
C GLU A 48 11.06 6.96 -34.88
N ASN A 49 9.73 6.89 -34.70
CA ASN A 49 8.77 7.18 -35.78
C ASN A 49 8.23 8.62 -35.78
N GLU A 50 7.99 9.23 -34.61
CA GLU A 50 7.28 10.52 -34.47
C GLU A 50 8.22 11.72 -34.31
N VAL A 51 9.33 11.50 -33.61
CA VAL A 51 10.29 12.56 -33.29
C VAL A 51 11.10 12.96 -34.53
N ASN A 52 11.44 12.06 -35.45
CA ASN A 52 12.12 12.36 -36.73
C ASN A 52 13.21 13.46 -36.60
N TYR A 53 14.15 13.28 -35.66
CA TYR A 53 15.23 14.23 -35.35
C TYR A 53 14.81 15.62 -34.85
N ASN A 54 13.54 15.82 -34.45
CA ASN A 54 13.06 17.06 -33.87
C ASN A 54 12.95 16.96 -32.34
N ASP A 55 13.98 17.46 -31.64
CA ASP A 55 14.10 17.49 -30.18
C ASP A 55 12.91 18.18 -29.48
N GLU A 56 12.20 19.12 -30.12
CA GLU A 56 11.08 19.81 -29.49
C GLU A 56 9.88 18.87 -29.24
N LYS A 57 9.71 17.85 -30.10
CA LYS A 57 8.64 16.84 -29.99
C LYS A 57 8.85 15.85 -28.83
N LEU A 58 10.06 15.76 -28.28
CA LEU A 58 10.34 14.97 -27.08
C LEU A 58 9.80 15.63 -25.80
N SER A 59 9.54 16.95 -25.82
CA SER A 59 9.08 17.66 -24.64
C SER A 59 7.60 17.40 -24.36
N GLY A 60 7.31 16.60 -23.34
CA GLY A 60 5.94 16.41 -22.84
C GLY A 60 5.48 14.97 -22.64
N ARG A 61 6.22 13.97 -23.13
CA ARG A 61 5.85 12.55 -23.00
C ARG A 61 6.86 11.69 -22.23
N ALA A 62 7.72 12.31 -21.41
CA ALA A 62 8.38 11.56 -20.36
C ALA A 62 7.28 11.04 -19.41
N LYS A 63 6.79 9.83 -19.66
CA LYS A 63 5.93 9.09 -18.75
C LYS A 63 6.75 8.99 -17.48
N ARG A 64 6.38 9.79 -16.48
CA ARG A 64 7.07 9.76 -15.19
C ARG A 64 6.76 8.39 -14.62
N TYR A 65 7.68 7.44 -14.82
CA TYR A 65 7.71 6.21 -14.08
C TYR A 65 7.91 6.62 -12.62
N SER A 66 6.82 6.87 -11.91
CA SER A 66 6.87 6.93 -10.47
C SER A 66 7.07 5.50 -10.00
N GLU A 67 7.96 5.28 -9.05
CA GLU A 67 7.92 4.06 -8.26
C GLU A 67 6.67 4.09 -7.37
N ALA A 68 6.28 2.95 -6.80
CA ALA A 68 5.24 2.95 -5.76
C ALA A 68 5.67 3.87 -4.59
N PRO A 69 4.72 4.51 -3.88
CA PRO A 69 5.06 5.46 -2.82
C PRO A 69 5.93 4.84 -1.73
N GLY A 70 6.86 5.61 -1.19
CA GLY A 70 7.59 5.22 0.01
C GLY A 70 6.70 5.15 1.25
N LEU A 71 7.32 4.91 2.41
CA LEU A 71 6.61 4.88 3.69
C LEU A 71 5.98 6.24 4.03
N VAL A 72 4.72 6.19 4.49
CA VAL A 72 4.05 7.34 5.11
C VAL A 72 4.74 7.67 6.42
N ARG A 73 4.93 8.96 6.67
CA ARG A 73 5.74 9.45 7.79
C ARG A 73 4.87 10.05 8.87
N ASN A 74 5.34 10.00 10.11
CA ASN A 74 4.71 10.65 11.26
C ASN A 74 3.22 10.27 11.40
N LEU A 75 2.87 8.99 11.22
CA LEU A 75 1.53 8.55 11.58
C LEU A 75 1.39 8.64 13.10
N GLU A 76 0.38 9.38 13.54
CA GLU A 76 0.03 9.53 14.96
C GLU A 76 -1.51 9.55 15.13
N ALA A 77 -1.98 9.12 16.30
CA ALA A 77 -3.38 9.24 16.71
C ALA A 77 -3.49 10.41 17.68
N SER A 78 -3.71 11.62 17.16
CA SER A 78 -3.63 12.83 17.99
C SER A 78 -4.87 13.05 18.87
N ARG A 79 -6.03 12.48 18.51
CA ARG A 79 -7.26 12.55 19.32
C ARG A 79 -8.02 11.23 19.22
N GLN A 80 -8.58 10.78 20.33
CA GLN A 80 -9.35 9.53 20.41
C GLN A 80 -10.39 9.63 21.52
N GLU A 81 -11.50 8.91 21.36
CA GLU A 81 -12.60 8.76 22.32
C GLU A 81 -13.18 7.35 22.19
N ALA A 82 -14.15 7.00 23.03
CA ALA A 82 -14.64 5.62 23.14
C ALA A 82 -15.15 4.93 21.85
N ASN A 83 -15.37 5.64 20.74
CA ASN A 83 -15.81 5.05 19.45
C ASN A 83 -15.26 5.77 18.22
N TRP A 84 -14.27 6.64 18.38
CA TRP A 84 -13.68 7.34 17.26
C TRP A 84 -12.21 7.68 17.50
N VAL A 85 -11.46 7.74 16.42
CA VAL A 85 -10.05 8.12 16.43
C VAL A 85 -9.76 9.07 15.28
N PHE A 86 -8.94 10.09 15.56
CA PHE A 86 -8.38 10.98 14.55
C PHE A 86 -6.92 10.60 14.32
N LEU A 87 -6.63 10.27 13.06
CA LEU A 87 -5.31 9.92 12.57
C LEU A 87 -4.81 11.02 11.65
N ASN A 88 -3.54 11.38 11.78
CA ASN A 88 -2.86 12.31 10.89
C ASN A 88 -1.45 11.81 10.58
N TRP A 89 -0.97 12.17 9.39
CA TRP A 89 0.31 11.72 8.86
C TRP A 89 0.88 12.69 7.82
N LYS A 90 2.11 12.42 7.39
CA LYS A 90 2.82 13.16 6.35
C LYS A 90 3.10 12.25 5.15
N ARG A 91 3.00 12.82 3.96
CA ARG A 91 3.30 12.13 2.70
C ARG A 91 4.72 11.52 2.70
N PRO A 92 4.93 10.43 1.95
CA PRO A 92 6.26 9.87 1.68
C PRO A 92 7.20 10.89 1.04
N ARG A 93 8.51 10.67 1.18
CA ARG A 93 9.53 11.46 0.46
C ARG A 93 9.78 10.91 -0.96
N ASP A 94 9.63 9.60 -1.12
CA ASP A 94 10.01 8.86 -2.32
C ASP A 94 8.78 8.22 -2.99
N GLY A 95 8.93 7.76 -4.23
CA GLY A 95 7.83 7.13 -4.99
C GLY A 95 6.81 8.12 -5.58
N GLY A 96 7.21 9.36 -5.83
CA GLY A 96 6.42 10.32 -6.61
C GLY A 96 5.14 10.84 -5.94
N ARG A 97 4.17 11.26 -6.75
CA ARG A 97 2.94 11.92 -6.29
C ARG A 97 1.90 10.89 -5.84
N VAL A 98 1.59 10.90 -4.55
CA VAL A 98 0.49 10.10 -3.97
C VAL A 98 -0.87 10.55 -4.50
N THR A 99 -1.72 9.59 -4.85
CA THR A 99 -3.13 9.79 -5.24
C THR A 99 -4.09 9.56 -4.08
N ALA A 100 -3.83 8.56 -3.23
CA ALA A 100 -4.66 8.23 -2.08
C ALA A 100 -3.86 7.55 -0.95
N TYR A 101 -4.48 7.41 0.21
CA TYR A 101 -3.96 6.70 1.37
C TYR A 101 -4.99 5.68 1.83
N LYS A 102 -4.59 4.42 1.87
CA LYS A 102 -5.40 3.34 2.44
C LYS A 102 -5.14 3.24 3.93
N VAL A 103 -6.21 3.28 4.71
CA VAL A 103 -6.17 3.14 6.17
C VAL A 103 -6.50 1.70 6.51
N GLN A 104 -5.56 1.02 7.18
CA GLN A 104 -5.73 -0.35 7.61
C GLN A 104 -5.76 -0.44 9.13
N ARG A 105 -6.55 -1.37 9.65
CA ARG A 105 -6.69 -1.65 11.08
C ARG A 105 -6.62 -3.14 11.36
N ARG A 106 -6.10 -3.51 12.53
CA ARG A 106 -6.25 -4.85 13.10
C ARG A 106 -6.45 -4.79 14.61
N LEU A 107 -6.83 -5.91 15.21
CA LEU A 107 -6.75 -6.06 16.66
C LEU A 107 -5.28 -6.14 17.07
N ARG A 108 -4.95 -5.55 18.22
CA ARG A 108 -3.58 -5.53 18.70
C ARG A 108 -3.05 -6.96 18.85
N ASP A 109 -1.88 -7.21 18.27
CA ASP A 109 -1.18 -8.49 18.34
C ASP A 109 -2.00 -9.68 17.78
N GLN A 110 -3.11 -9.41 17.07
CA GLN A 110 -4.06 -10.43 16.59
C GLN A 110 -4.63 -10.10 15.21
N GLY A 111 -4.64 -11.11 14.35
CA GLY A 111 -5.34 -11.05 13.07
C GLY A 111 -4.62 -10.28 11.96
N ASP A 112 -5.26 -10.31 10.79
CA ASP A 112 -4.77 -9.67 9.58
C ASP A 112 -5.20 -8.20 9.52
N TRP A 113 -4.44 -7.43 8.75
CA TRP A 113 -4.78 -6.04 8.46
C TRP A 113 -6.02 -5.98 7.57
N MET A 114 -7.04 -5.26 8.02
CA MET A 114 -8.26 -5.02 7.27
C MET A 114 -8.30 -3.60 6.76
N ASP A 115 -8.70 -3.42 5.50
CA ASP A 115 -8.93 -2.12 4.89
C ASP A 115 -10.18 -1.49 5.52
N VAL A 116 -10.00 -0.36 6.20
CA VAL A 116 -11.10 0.37 6.84
C VAL A 116 -11.70 1.38 5.88
N THR A 117 -10.83 2.19 5.25
CA THR A 117 -11.24 3.27 4.35
C THR A 117 -10.06 3.81 3.56
N THR A 118 -10.34 4.73 2.64
CA THR A 118 -9.36 5.43 1.81
C THR A 118 -9.50 6.94 2.01
N ALA A 119 -8.37 7.61 2.27
CA ALA A 119 -8.28 9.06 2.44
C ALA A 119 -7.53 9.71 1.26
N LEU A 120 -7.95 10.91 0.86
CA LEU A 120 -7.24 11.71 -0.16
C LEU A 120 -6.24 12.69 0.47
N GLY A 121 -6.36 12.95 1.77
CA GLY A 121 -5.52 13.87 2.54
C GLY A 121 -4.62 13.16 3.56
N GLY A 122 -3.77 13.94 4.23
CA GLY A 122 -2.86 13.45 5.29
C GLY A 122 -3.50 13.32 6.67
N GLN A 123 -4.83 13.22 6.74
CA GLN A 123 -5.56 13.09 7.99
C GLN A 123 -6.96 12.50 7.74
N ILE A 124 -7.50 11.81 8.74
CA ILE A 124 -8.87 11.28 8.73
C ILE A 124 -9.40 11.10 10.15
N THR A 125 -10.72 11.22 10.29
CA THR A 125 -11.45 10.79 11.49
C THR A 125 -12.18 9.50 11.18
N LEU A 126 -11.88 8.44 11.92
CA LEU A 126 -12.62 7.17 11.88
C LEU A 126 -13.66 7.17 12.98
N THR A 127 -14.92 6.91 12.62
CA THR A 127 -16.06 6.85 13.54
C THR A 127 -16.66 5.46 13.54
N ASN A 128 -17.38 5.10 14.61
CA ASN A 128 -17.96 3.77 14.81
C ASN A 128 -16.90 2.68 14.97
N GLU A 129 -15.80 3.03 15.65
CA GLU A 129 -14.77 2.07 16.00
C GLU A 129 -15.22 1.17 17.17
N PRO A 130 -14.77 -0.11 17.21
CA PRO A 130 -15.06 -1.03 18.31
C PRO A 130 -14.61 -0.46 19.66
N ARG A 131 -15.49 -0.52 20.67
CA ARG A 131 -15.22 -0.06 22.04
C ARG A 131 -14.60 -1.17 22.89
N GLY A 132 -13.74 -0.78 23.82
CA GLY A 132 -13.02 -1.66 24.74
C GLY A 132 -11.90 -2.47 24.09
N GLU A 133 -11.61 -2.25 22.82
CA GLU A 133 -10.67 -3.05 22.03
C GLU A 133 -9.35 -2.32 21.83
N ALA A 134 -8.24 -3.05 21.95
CA ALA A 134 -6.93 -2.54 21.57
C ALA A 134 -6.75 -2.71 20.06
N LEU A 135 -6.68 -1.59 19.33
CA LEU A 135 -6.61 -1.55 17.88
C LEU A 135 -5.25 -1.02 17.44
N GLU A 136 -4.76 -1.55 16.33
CA GLU A 136 -3.58 -1.06 15.63
C GLU A 136 -3.98 -0.49 14.28
N TYR A 137 -3.44 0.67 13.94
CA TYR A 137 -3.63 1.35 12.66
C TYR A 137 -2.31 1.50 11.91
N ARG A 138 -2.37 1.39 10.58
CA ARG A 138 -1.28 1.76 9.67
C ARG A 138 -1.86 2.38 8.40
N ILE A 139 -1.02 3.12 7.68
CA ILE A 139 -1.37 3.78 6.43
C ILE A 139 -0.49 3.25 5.30
N VAL A 140 -1.09 3.00 4.14
CA VAL A 140 -0.38 2.66 2.90
C VAL A 140 -0.68 3.76 1.88
N ALA A 141 0.36 4.41 1.35
CA ALA A 141 0.19 5.40 0.30
C ALA A 141 0.04 4.72 -1.07
N ILE A 142 -0.78 5.29 -1.95
CA ILE A 142 -1.11 4.72 -3.26
C ILE A 142 -0.84 5.77 -4.33
N ASN A 143 -0.26 5.37 -5.45
CA ASN A 143 -0.16 6.19 -6.66
C ASN A 143 -0.53 5.35 -7.91
N VAL A 144 -0.30 5.91 -9.10
CA VAL A 144 -0.57 5.23 -10.38
C VAL A 144 0.26 3.95 -10.59
N SER A 145 1.35 3.79 -9.84
CA SER A 145 2.26 2.66 -9.87
C SER A 145 1.94 1.61 -8.81
N GLY A 146 0.89 1.83 -7.99
CA GLY A 146 0.38 0.86 -7.02
C GLY A 146 0.53 1.30 -5.57
N GLU A 147 0.46 0.30 -4.68
CA GLU A 147 0.53 0.47 -3.23
C GLU A 147 1.98 0.54 -2.75
N GLY A 148 2.23 1.48 -1.86
CA GLY A 148 3.53 1.74 -1.27
C GLY A 148 3.87 0.87 -0.07
N THR A 149 5.01 1.19 0.55
CA THR A 149 5.40 0.54 1.81
C THR A 149 4.48 1.01 2.95
N PRO A 150 3.98 0.11 3.83
CA PRO A 150 3.18 0.50 4.98
C PRO A 150 3.94 1.41 5.96
N SER A 151 3.22 2.29 6.64
CA SER A 151 3.76 3.18 7.68
C SER A 151 4.20 2.43 8.95
N ASN A 152 4.74 3.20 9.91
CA ASN A 152 4.73 2.77 11.31
C ASN A 152 3.30 2.46 11.77
N THR A 153 3.17 1.61 12.80
CA THR A 153 1.88 1.33 13.42
C THR A 153 1.62 2.31 14.57
N VAL A 154 0.34 2.58 14.82
CA VAL A 154 -0.12 3.33 16.00
C VAL A 154 -1.15 2.47 16.73
N GLN A 155 -0.96 2.34 18.04
CA GLN A 155 -1.84 1.61 18.94
C GLN A 155 -2.81 2.56 19.62
N VAL A 156 -4.08 2.18 19.67
CA VAL A 156 -5.15 2.95 20.27
C VAL A 156 -6.07 2.01 21.03
N VAL A 157 -6.48 2.40 22.24
CA VAL A 157 -7.52 1.71 23.01
C VAL A 157 -8.72 2.65 23.06
N LEU A 158 -9.82 2.22 22.45
CA LEU A 158 -11.09 2.96 22.39
C LEU A 158 -12.09 2.30 23.34
#